data_AF-A0A258RED7-F1
#
_entry.id   AF-A0A258RED7-F1
#
_cell.length_a   1.000
_cell.length_b   1.000
_cell.length_c   1.000
_cell.angle_alpha   90.00
_cell.angle_beta   90.00
_cell.angle_gamma   90.00
#
_symmetry.space_group_name_H-M   'P 1'
#
loop_
_entity.id
_entity.type
_entity.pdbx_description
1 polymer ?
#
loop_
_entity_poly.entity_id
_entity_poly.type
_entity_poly.pdbx_seq_one_letter_code
_entity_poly.pdbx_strand_id
1 'polypeptide(L)'
;MEDSSGIASRTLASWELAWAKERDRLNRGDVLVIDEAGMVSSQQMARVLKVAEDAEAKVVLVGDAMQLQPIQAGAAFRAIAERIGFAELAGVRRQREEWAREASRLFARGEVETALDAYAQHGHIVETQTRDDAIGRIVTDWTEARRALAGRTSAEGERRPLRGDAVLVLAHTNDDVKRLNDALRKVLIDDGTLTQSRTFATERGTREFAAGDRIIFLENARFVEPRAKQLGPQHVKNGMLGSVTSTTDRRGRTLLTVRLDNGREVVFGEDTYRNVDHGYAATIHKAQGATVDRTFVLATSMMDQHLIYVAMSRHRDRADLYATHEDFELRAEWARKPRVDHAAGVRGELVETGQAKFREGADVAPSPYADVRTEEGSTQRLWGVSLPAALDKGGVSVGDTVTLRKDGV
;
A
#
# COMPACT_ATOMS: atom_id res chain seq x y z
N MET A 1 -8.73 10.49 10.89
CA MET A 1 -8.26 11.74 11.49
C MET A 1 -9.38 12.60 12.06
N GLU A 2 -10.40 12.99 11.30
CA GLU A 2 -11.49 13.87 11.78
C GLU A 2 -12.15 13.38 13.09
N ASP A 3 -12.59 12.13 13.14
CA ASP A 3 -13.22 11.54 14.33
C ASP A 3 -12.26 11.46 15.55
N SER A 4 -10.95 11.43 15.31
CA SER A 4 -9.92 11.31 16.35
C SER A 4 -9.31 12.64 16.78
N SER A 5 -9.28 13.64 15.90
CA SER A 5 -8.66 14.96 16.15
C SER A 5 -9.68 16.05 16.46
N GLY A 6 -10.95 15.86 16.11
CA GLY A 6 -11.97 16.91 16.20
C GLY A 6 -11.76 18.07 15.21
N ILE A 7 -10.80 17.95 14.29
CA ILE A 7 -10.51 18.96 13.27
C ILE A 7 -11.32 18.61 12.02
N ALA A 8 -12.20 19.51 11.60
CA ALA A 8 -12.98 19.37 10.38
C ALA A 8 -12.04 19.12 9.18
N SER A 9 -12.28 18.04 8.44
CA SER A 9 -11.37 17.58 7.40
C SER A 9 -12.05 17.51 6.03
N ARG A 10 -11.29 17.77 4.98
CA ARG A 10 -11.72 17.59 3.58
C ARG A 10 -10.51 17.21 2.73
N THR A 11 -10.75 16.66 1.54
CA THR A 11 -9.68 16.29 0.62
C THR A 11 -8.94 17.53 0.12
N LEU A 12 -7.66 17.40 -0.23
CA LEU A 12 -6.87 18.50 -0.82
C LEU A 12 -7.53 19.04 -2.10
N ALA A 13 -8.08 18.17 -2.94
CA ALA A 13 -8.82 18.59 -4.13
C ALA A 13 -10.04 19.47 -3.80
N SER A 14 -10.74 19.19 -2.68
CA SER A 14 -11.85 20.03 -2.22
C SER A 14 -11.37 21.40 -1.72
N TRP A 15 -10.19 21.48 -1.09
CA TRP A 15 -9.56 22.74 -0.70
C TRP A 15 -9.11 23.55 -1.91
N GLU A 16 -8.41 22.93 -2.85
CA GLU A 16 -7.98 23.56 -4.10
C GLU A 16 -9.17 24.14 -4.87
N LEU A 17 -10.29 23.41 -4.95
CA LEU A 17 -11.53 23.90 -5.56
C LEU A 17 -12.14 25.09 -4.81
N ALA A 18 -12.08 25.09 -3.48
CA ALA A 18 -12.57 26.20 -2.66
C ALA A 18 -11.73 27.45 -2.88
N TRP A 19 -10.40 27.32 -2.84
CA TRP A 19 -9.46 28.42 -3.07
C TRP A 19 -9.59 29.00 -4.48
N ALA A 20 -9.74 28.15 -5.50
CA ALA A 20 -9.99 28.58 -6.87
C ALA A 20 -11.30 29.38 -7.03
N LYS A 21 -12.27 29.20 -6.12
CA LYS A 21 -13.52 29.97 -6.04
C LYS A 21 -13.48 31.08 -4.99
N GLU A 22 -12.28 31.42 -4.50
CA GLU A 22 -12.04 32.42 -3.48
C GLU A 22 -12.74 32.17 -2.13
N ARG A 23 -13.05 30.90 -1.83
CA ARG A 23 -13.67 30.47 -0.57
C ARG A 23 -12.64 29.83 0.34
N ASP A 24 -12.90 29.91 1.64
CA ASP A 24 -12.08 29.28 2.69
C ASP A 24 -10.57 29.55 2.53
N ARG A 25 -10.22 30.80 2.22
CA ARG A 25 -8.81 31.23 2.06
C ARG A 25 -8.07 31.09 3.39
N LEU A 26 -6.82 30.66 3.30
CA LEU A 26 -5.89 30.69 4.42
C LEU A 26 -5.51 32.13 4.76
N ASN A 27 -5.32 32.39 6.05
CA ASN A 27 -4.88 33.67 6.59
C ASN A 27 -3.61 33.48 7.43
N ARG A 28 -2.92 34.58 7.69
CA ARG A 28 -1.76 34.59 8.59
C ARG A 28 -2.16 34.04 9.96
N GLY A 29 -1.38 33.07 10.43
CA GLY A 29 -1.62 32.39 11.71
C GLY A 29 -2.44 31.10 11.62
N ASP A 30 -3.03 30.80 10.46
CA ASP A 30 -3.67 29.51 10.23
C ASP A 30 -2.64 28.37 10.21
N VAL A 31 -3.09 27.18 10.64
CA VAL A 31 -2.29 25.95 10.59
C VAL A 31 -3.01 24.93 9.71
N LEU A 32 -2.39 24.61 8.58
CA LEU A 32 -2.86 23.56 7.67
C LEU A 32 -2.17 22.24 8.02
N VAL A 33 -2.94 21.27 8.53
CA VAL A 33 -2.43 19.91 8.78
C VAL A 33 -2.82 19.00 7.61
N ILE A 34 -1.82 18.37 6.99
CA ILE A 34 -2.01 17.44 5.87
C ILE A 34 -1.65 16.04 6.36
N ASP A 35 -2.67 15.22 6.57
CA ASP A 35 -2.52 13.81 6.93
C ASP A 35 -2.32 12.93 5.69
N GLU A 36 -1.68 11.77 5.88
CA GLU A 36 -1.27 10.86 4.80
C GLU A 36 -0.49 11.59 3.68
N ALA A 37 0.36 12.55 4.06
CA ALA A 37 1.14 13.39 3.15
C ALA A 37 2.04 12.58 2.20
N GLY A 38 2.40 11.35 2.58
CA GLY A 38 3.11 10.38 1.74
C GLY A 38 2.38 10.01 0.45
N MET A 39 1.05 10.17 0.38
CA MET A 39 0.26 9.90 -0.82
C MET A 39 0.08 11.13 -1.74
N VAL A 40 0.55 12.31 -1.32
CA VAL A 40 0.35 13.55 -2.07
C VAL A 40 1.40 13.70 -3.16
N SER A 41 0.96 13.91 -4.40
CA SER A 41 1.85 14.07 -5.53
C SER A 41 2.68 15.35 -5.44
N SER A 42 3.87 15.37 -6.05
CA SER A 42 4.74 16.55 -6.00
C SER A 42 4.08 17.81 -6.55
N GLN A 43 3.26 17.68 -7.59
CA GLN A 43 2.54 18.82 -8.17
C GLN A 43 1.45 19.36 -7.23
N GLN A 44 0.66 18.47 -6.61
CA GLN A 44 -0.36 18.89 -5.66
C GLN A 44 0.27 19.50 -4.40
N MET A 45 1.35 18.90 -3.90
CA MET A 45 2.11 19.44 -2.77
C MET A 45 2.62 20.86 -3.08
N ALA A 46 3.21 21.07 -4.26
CA ALA A 46 3.70 22.39 -4.67
C ALA A 46 2.60 23.45 -4.69
N ARG A 47 1.42 23.15 -5.24
CA ARG A 47 0.28 24.09 -5.27
C ARG A 47 -0.24 24.41 -3.88
N VAL A 48 -0.38 23.40 -3.01
CA VAL A 48 -0.87 23.58 -1.64
C VAL A 48 0.12 24.39 -0.80
N LEU A 49 1.41 24.06 -0.88
CA LEU A 49 2.45 24.81 -0.18
C LEU A 49 2.53 26.26 -0.67
N LYS A 50 2.32 26.52 -1.96
CA LYS A 50 2.31 27.88 -2.50
C LYS A 50 1.19 28.73 -1.90
N VAL A 51 -0.02 28.18 -1.79
CA VAL A 51 -1.16 28.88 -1.17
C VAL A 51 -0.88 29.17 0.30
N ALA A 52 -0.30 28.21 1.03
CA ALA A 52 0.05 28.40 2.43
C ALA A 52 1.18 29.43 2.63
N GLU A 53 2.18 29.44 1.75
CA GLU A 53 3.25 30.44 1.72
C GLU A 53 2.69 31.85 1.50
N ASP A 54 1.86 32.04 0.47
CA ASP A 54 1.26 33.33 0.13
C ASP A 54 0.36 33.88 1.25
N ALA A 55 -0.23 32.99 2.06
CA ALA A 55 -1.04 33.34 3.22
C ALA A 55 -0.26 33.51 4.53
N GLU A 56 1.05 33.22 4.54
CA GLU A 56 1.87 33.12 5.75
C GLU A 56 1.28 32.13 6.79
N ALA A 57 0.72 31.03 6.30
CA ALA A 57 0.16 29.95 7.10
C ALA A 57 1.22 28.86 7.38
N LYS A 58 1.11 28.22 8.54
CA LYS A 58 1.97 27.10 8.90
C LYS A 58 1.43 25.82 8.27
N VAL A 59 2.29 25.01 7.65
CA VAL A 59 1.93 23.67 7.18
C VAL A 59 2.56 22.62 8.08
N VAL A 60 1.77 21.63 8.49
CA VAL A 60 2.22 20.44 9.22
C VAL A 60 1.90 19.22 8.36
N LEU A 61 2.94 18.59 7.82
CA LEU A 61 2.81 17.34 7.06
C LEU A 61 2.89 16.16 8.02
N VAL A 62 1.88 15.31 8.00
CA VAL A 62 1.77 14.09 8.81
C VAL A 62 1.64 12.91 7.85
N GLY A 63 2.42 11.87 8.07
CA GLY A 63 2.41 10.67 7.24
C GLY A 63 3.65 9.83 7.44
N ASP A 64 3.70 8.71 6.74
CA ASP A 64 4.83 7.80 6.74
C ASP A 64 5.47 7.78 5.35
N ALA A 65 6.70 8.27 5.24
CA ALA A 65 7.40 8.41 3.95
C ALA A 65 7.80 7.05 3.35
N MET A 66 7.75 5.99 4.16
CA MET A 66 8.11 4.63 3.77
C MET A 66 6.88 3.76 3.47
N GLN A 67 5.67 4.24 3.74
CA GLN A 67 4.44 3.61 3.23
C GLN A 67 4.28 3.89 1.71
N LEU A 68 3.10 3.56 1.17
CA LEU A 68 2.82 3.69 -0.26
C LEU A 68 3.11 5.09 -0.76
N GLN A 69 3.80 5.14 -1.89
CA GLN A 69 4.13 6.37 -2.59
C GLN A 69 2.90 6.91 -3.33
N PRO A 70 2.89 8.19 -3.71
CA PRO A 70 1.81 8.75 -4.50
C PRO A 70 1.67 7.97 -5.82
N ILE A 71 0.42 7.75 -6.25
CA ILE A 71 0.13 7.13 -7.56
C ILE A 71 0.65 8.02 -8.70
N GLN A 72 0.61 9.34 -8.49
CA GLN A 72 1.15 10.32 -9.43
C GLN A 72 2.65 10.57 -9.17
N ALA A 73 3.37 11.10 -10.16
CA ALA A 73 4.82 11.21 -10.10
C ALA A 73 5.36 12.06 -8.93
N GLY A 74 6.42 11.53 -8.32
CA GLY A 74 7.27 12.20 -7.34
C GLY A 74 6.87 11.95 -5.88
N ALA A 75 7.88 11.95 -5.00
CA ALA A 75 7.75 11.70 -3.56
C ALA A 75 8.07 12.97 -2.75
N ALA A 76 7.29 14.03 -2.92
CA ALA A 76 7.58 15.33 -2.30
C ALA A 76 7.67 15.24 -0.76
N PHE A 77 6.80 14.47 -0.11
CA PHE A 77 6.83 14.30 1.34
C PHE A 77 8.17 13.70 1.81
N ARG A 78 8.65 12.65 1.15
CA ARG A 78 9.96 12.05 1.44
C ARG A 78 11.10 13.05 1.25
N ALA A 79 11.11 13.77 0.12
CA ALA A 79 12.13 14.77 -0.17
C ALA A 79 12.13 15.94 0.84
N ILE A 80 10.96 16.31 1.36
CA ILE A 80 10.82 17.32 2.42
C ILE A 80 11.36 16.79 3.74
N ALA A 81 10.97 15.56 4.13
CA ALA A 81 11.44 14.94 5.36
C ALA A 81 12.97 14.77 5.40
N GLU A 82 13.57 14.33 4.29
CA GLU A 82 15.03 14.16 4.17
C GLU A 82 15.80 15.49 4.23
N ARG A 83 15.23 16.60 3.75
CA ARG A 83 15.91 17.91 3.69
C ARG A 83 15.69 18.81 4.90
N ILE A 84 14.47 18.84 5.43
CA ILE A 84 14.09 19.74 6.54
C ILE A 84 14.20 19.01 7.88
N GLY A 85 14.17 17.67 7.87
CA GLY A 85 14.02 16.86 9.07
C GLY A 85 12.55 16.63 9.42
N PHE A 86 12.33 15.77 10.40
CA PHE A 86 11.00 15.39 10.87
C PHE A 86 11.04 15.04 12.36
N ALA A 87 9.86 15.07 13.00
CA ALA A 87 9.67 14.47 14.31
C ALA A 87 9.09 13.06 14.12
N GLU A 88 9.75 12.06 14.70
CA GLU A 88 9.33 10.66 14.59
C GLU A 88 8.50 10.23 15.82
N LEU A 89 7.42 9.50 15.57
CA LEU A 89 6.67 8.80 16.62
C LEU A 89 7.12 7.33 16.67
N ALA A 90 8.12 7.01 17.51
CA ALA A 90 8.72 5.67 17.61
C ALA A 90 7.80 4.57 18.21
N GLY A 91 6.60 4.95 18.66
CA GLY A 91 5.65 4.05 19.31
C GLY A 91 4.70 3.38 18.32
N VAL A 92 5.10 2.28 17.69
CA VAL A 92 4.16 1.39 16.99
C VAL A 92 3.31 0.68 18.04
N ARG A 93 2.04 1.09 18.17
CA ARG A 93 1.14 0.59 19.24
C ARG A 93 0.06 -0.39 18.77
N ARG A 94 -0.09 -0.62 17.46
CA ARG A 94 -1.25 -1.38 16.95
C ARG A 94 -1.06 -2.90 17.07
N GLN A 95 0.15 -3.41 16.83
CA GLN A 95 0.46 -4.82 17.02
C GLN A 95 0.44 -5.14 18.51
N ARG A 96 -0.14 -6.27 18.90
CA ARG A 96 -0.19 -6.70 20.31
C ARG A 96 1.13 -7.30 20.77
N GLU A 97 1.72 -8.16 19.94
CA GLU A 97 2.99 -8.83 20.21
C GLU A 97 4.19 -7.91 19.99
N GLU A 98 5.20 -8.04 20.84
CA GLU A 98 6.40 -7.20 20.80
C GLU A 98 7.24 -7.45 19.55
N TRP A 99 7.44 -8.71 19.16
CA TRP A 99 8.19 -9.07 17.95
C TRP A 99 7.55 -8.48 16.69
N ALA A 100 6.21 -8.44 16.62
CA ALA A 100 5.48 -7.90 15.47
C ALA A 100 5.55 -6.38 15.39
N ARG A 101 5.63 -5.69 16.55
CA ARG A 101 5.94 -4.26 16.60
C ARG A 101 7.34 -3.99 16.05
N GLU A 102 8.32 -4.81 16.45
CA GLU A 102 9.70 -4.65 15.98
C GLU A 102 9.83 -4.93 14.48
N ALA A 103 9.21 -6.00 13.98
CA ALA A 103 9.14 -6.28 12.54
C ALA A 103 8.50 -5.11 11.77
N SER A 104 7.46 -4.46 12.33
CA SER A 104 6.87 -3.27 11.73
C SER A 104 7.82 -2.06 11.70
N ARG A 105 8.68 -1.89 12.70
CA ARG A 105 9.74 -0.85 12.70
C ARG A 105 10.82 -1.17 11.68
N LEU A 106 11.22 -2.42 11.55
CA LEU A 106 12.19 -2.87 10.56
C LEU A 106 11.69 -2.56 9.14
N PHE A 107 10.42 -2.88 8.83
CA PHE A 107 9.82 -2.46 7.56
C PHE A 107 9.85 -0.94 7.36
N ALA A 108 9.52 -0.15 8.39
CA ALA A 108 9.55 1.31 8.33
C ALA A 108 10.96 1.88 8.09
N ARG A 109 12.03 1.16 8.48
CA ARG A 109 13.43 1.52 8.19
C ARG A 109 13.94 1.00 6.86
N GLY A 110 13.14 0.21 6.14
CA GLY A 110 13.56 -0.46 4.91
C GLY A 110 14.34 -1.75 5.12
N GLU A 111 14.44 -2.25 6.36
CA GLU A 111 15.07 -3.55 6.70
C GLU A 111 14.09 -4.71 6.44
N VAL A 112 13.65 -4.82 5.18
CA VAL A 112 12.55 -5.73 4.76
C VAL A 112 12.90 -7.20 4.99
N GLU A 113 14.13 -7.60 4.71
CA GLU A 113 14.59 -9.00 4.86
C GLU A 113 14.50 -9.44 6.33
N THR A 114 15.14 -8.69 7.23
CA THR A 114 15.06 -8.93 8.69
C THR A 114 13.63 -8.93 9.21
N ALA A 115 12.78 -8.04 8.69
CA ALA A 115 11.36 -8.00 9.05
C ALA A 115 10.64 -9.29 8.61
N LEU A 116 10.85 -9.75 7.38
CA LEU A 116 10.26 -10.99 6.86
C LEU A 116 10.78 -12.22 7.60
N ASP A 117 12.07 -12.26 7.94
CA ASP A 117 12.65 -13.32 8.77
C ASP A 117 11.95 -13.45 10.12
N ALA A 118 11.58 -12.32 10.74
CA ALA A 118 10.82 -12.35 11.99
C ALA A 118 9.43 -13.02 11.79
N TYR A 119 8.74 -12.77 10.69
CA TYR A 119 7.48 -13.49 10.38
C TYR A 119 7.73 -14.97 10.07
N ALA A 120 8.78 -15.29 9.32
CA ALA A 120 9.14 -16.67 9.00
C ALA A 120 9.42 -17.51 10.26
N GLN A 121 10.22 -16.96 11.20
CA GLN A 121 10.55 -17.60 12.48
C GLN A 121 9.30 -17.89 13.35
N HIS A 122 8.24 -17.11 13.19
CA HIS A 122 6.96 -17.30 13.88
C HIS A 122 5.95 -18.13 13.07
N GLY A 123 6.34 -18.68 11.91
CA GLY A 123 5.48 -19.51 11.07
C GLY A 123 4.40 -18.73 10.33
N HIS A 124 4.66 -17.46 10.04
CA HIS A 124 3.73 -16.54 9.37
C HIS A 124 4.07 -16.27 7.90
N ILE A 125 4.98 -17.06 7.32
CA ILE A 125 5.21 -17.12 5.88
C ILE A 125 4.86 -18.53 5.42
N VAL A 126 3.99 -18.61 4.41
CA VAL A 126 3.49 -19.86 3.83
C VAL A 126 3.94 -19.91 2.38
N GLU A 127 4.77 -20.90 2.06
CA GLU A 127 5.23 -21.17 0.71
C GLU A 127 4.33 -22.21 0.04
N THR A 128 4.02 -21.97 -1.23
CA THR A 128 3.19 -22.84 -2.07
C THR A 128 3.82 -22.97 -3.46
N GLN A 129 3.44 -24.00 -4.23
CA GLN A 129 4.00 -24.17 -5.57
C GLN A 129 3.37 -23.21 -6.57
N THR A 130 2.03 -23.18 -6.61
CA THR A 130 1.26 -22.37 -7.57
C THR A 130 0.42 -21.29 -6.87
N ARG A 131 0.02 -20.26 -7.61
CA ARG A 131 -0.89 -19.22 -7.13
C ARG A 131 -2.27 -19.77 -6.77
N ASP A 132 -2.72 -20.82 -7.45
CA ASP A 132 -3.97 -21.49 -7.13
C ASP A 132 -3.89 -22.20 -5.78
N ASP A 133 -2.75 -22.81 -5.46
CA ASP A 133 -2.49 -23.40 -4.14
C ASP A 133 -2.45 -22.32 -3.04
N ALA A 134 -1.80 -21.18 -3.31
CA ALA A 134 -1.80 -20.05 -2.36
C ALA A 134 -3.21 -19.54 -2.08
N ILE A 135 -4.02 -19.33 -3.12
CA ILE A 135 -5.42 -18.89 -2.97
C ILE A 135 -6.22 -19.94 -2.19
N GLY A 136 -6.09 -21.23 -2.52
CA GLY A 136 -6.77 -22.31 -1.79
C GLY A 136 -6.35 -22.38 -0.32
N ARG A 137 -5.07 -22.16 -0.03
CA ARG A 137 -4.55 -22.11 1.33
C ARG A 137 -5.04 -20.89 2.10
N ILE A 138 -5.05 -19.70 1.49
CA ILE A 138 -5.64 -18.48 2.08
C ILE A 138 -7.11 -18.73 2.44
N VAL A 139 -7.89 -19.33 1.53
CA VAL A 139 -9.31 -19.63 1.77
C VAL A 139 -9.48 -20.57 2.96
N THR A 140 -8.62 -21.59 3.07
CA THR A 140 -8.63 -22.54 4.18
C THR A 140 -8.30 -21.86 5.50
N ASP A 141 -7.16 -21.17 5.59
CA ASP A 141 -6.69 -20.52 6.81
C ASP A 141 -7.63 -19.38 7.25
N TRP A 142 -8.20 -18.63 6.30
CA TRP A 142 -9.23 -17.63 6.56
C TRP A 142 -10.49 -18.27 7.16
N THR A 143 -10.92 -19.41 6.63
CA THR A 143 -12.11 -20.13 7.11
C THR A 143 -11.90 -20.63 8.55
N GLU A 144 -10.72 -21.16 8.85
CA GLU A 144 -10.36 -21.60 10.21
C GLU A 144 -10.30 -20.42 11.18
N ALA A 145 -9.64 -19.33 10.80
CA ALA A 145 -9.56 -18.13 11.62
C ALA A 145 -10.96 -17.54 11.90
N ARG A 146 -11.80 -17.48 10.86
CA ARG A 146 -13.20 -17.06 10.96
C ARG A 146 -13.97 -17.93 11.97
N ARG A 147 -13.87 -19.26 11.88
CA ARG A 147 -14.54 -20.18 12.82
C ARG A 147 -14.04 -20.01 14.25
N ALA A 148 -12.73 -19.89 14.44
CA ALA A 148 -12.14 -19.68 15.77
C ALA A 148 -12.62 -18.38 16.43
N LEU A 149 -12.68 -17.29 15.66
CA LEU A 149 -13.17 -15.99 16.15
C LEU A 149 -14.69 -16.01 16.43
N ALA A 150 -15.47 -16.70 15.60
CA ALA A 150 -16.90 -16.87 15.83
C ALA A 150 -17.20 -17.73 17.07
N GLY A 151 -16.42 -18.79 17.29
CA GLY A 151 -16.51 -19.66 18.47
C GLY A 151 -16.23 -18.94 19.79
N ARG A 152 -15.22 -18.04 19.81
CA ARG A 152 -14.93 -17.19 20.98
C ARG A 152 -16.09 -16.25 21.35
N THR A 153 -16.81 -15.78 20.34
CA THR A 153 -17.93 -14.85 20.53
C THR A 153 -19.22 -15.57 20.98
N SER A 154 -19.33 -16.87 20.69
CA SER A 154 -20.51 -17.69 21.04
C SER A 154 -20.52 -18.19 22.50
N ALA A 155 -19.48 -17.91 23.30
CA ALA A 155 -19.42 -18.26 24.71
C ALA A 155 -20.48 -17.52 25.58
N GLU A 156 -21.11 -16.46 25.05
CA GLU A 156 -22.25 -15.74 25.66
C GLU A 156 -23.63 -16.24 25.18
N GLY A 157 -23.73 -17.38 24.47
CA GLY A 157 -25.01 -17.98 24.07
C GLY A 157 -25.69 -17.36 22.84
N GLU A 158 -25.22 -16.19 22.37
CA GLU A 158 -25.64 -15.58 21.11
C GLU A 158 -24.55 -15.74 20.04
N ARG A 159 -24.89 -16.31 18.87
CA ARG A 159 -24.03 -16.25 17.68
C ARG A 159 -23.98 -14.81 17.17
N ARG A 160 -23.08 -13.99 17.71
CA ARG A 160 -22.85 -12.65 17.15
C ARG A 160 -22.04 -12.75 15.86
N PRO A 161 -22.41 -11.99 14.81
CA PRO A 161 -21.59 -11.86 13.62
C PRO A 161 -20.19 -11.38 13.97
N LEU A 162 -19.18 -11.82 13.21
CA LEU A 162 -17.83 -11.32 13.35
C LEU A 162 -17.79 -9.80 13.14
N ARG A 163 -16.96 -9.13 13.92
CA ARG A 163 -16.66 -7.71 13.71
C ARG A 163 -16.03 -7.53 12.32
N GLY A 164 -16.37 -6.44 11.65
CA GLY A 164 -15.90 -6.16 10.29
C GLY A 164 -14.38 -6.01 10.18
N ASP A 165 -13.72 -5.59 11.27
CA ASP A 165 -12.26 -5.44 11.35
C ASP A 165 -11.53 -6.69 11.86
N ALA A 166 -12.19 -7.84 11.93
CA ALA A 166 -11.58 -9.07 12.46
C ALA A 166 -10.60 -9.73 11.46
N VAL A 167 -10.96 -9.75 10.17
CA VAL A 167 -10.18 -10.43 9.12
C VAL A 167 -10.23 -9.64 7.81
N LEU A 168 -9.11 -9.56 7.10
CA LEU A 168 -9.05 -9.00 5.76
C LEU A 168 -8.00 -9.74 4.91
N VAL A 169 -8.35 -10.05 3.67
CA VAL A 169 -7.40 -10.58 2.70
C VAL A 169 -6.86 -9.45 1.84
N LEU A 170 -5.54 -9.41 1.63
CA LEU A 170 -4.85 -8.38 0.86
C LEU A 170 -4.17 -9.01 -0.34
N ALA A 171 -4.31 -8.39 -1.50
CA ALA A 171 -3.59 -8.76 -2.71
C ALA A 171 -3.14 -7.50 -3.46
N HIS A 172 -2.21 -7.67 -4.40
CA HIS A 172 -1.70 -6.55 -5.19
C HIS A 172 -2.65 -6.19 -6.35
N THR A 173 -3.12 -7.17 -7.12
CA THR A 173 -3.89 -6.94 -8.36
C THR A 173 -5.40 -6.98 -8.12
N ASN A 174 -6.17 -6.28 -8.97
CA ASN A 174 -7.63 -6.36 -8.91
C ASN A 174 -8.17 -7.75 -9.30
N ASP A 175 -7.45 -8.46 -10.19
CA ASP A 175 -7.84 -9.80 -10.62
C ASP A 175 -7.72 -10.81 -9.48
N ASP A 176 -6.62 -10.76 -8.72
CA ASP A 176 -6.46 -11.60 -7.52
C ASP A 176 -7.50 -11.25 -6.45
N VAL A 177 -7.76 -9.96 -6.23
CA VAL A 177 -8.82 -9.51 -5.31
C VAL A 177 -10.18 -10.06 -5.71
N LYS A 178 -10.51 -10.06 -7.01
CA LYS A 178 -11.76 -10.64 -7.51
C LYS A 178 -11.81 -12.15 -7.23
N ARG A 179 -10.76 -12.88 -7.61
CA ARG A 179 -10.67 -14.35 -7.39
C ARG A 179 -10.81 -14.72 -5.92
N LEU A 180 -10.13 -13.98 -5.04
CA LEU A 180 -10.21 -14.18 -3.59
C LEU A 180 -11.60 -13.86 -3.05
N ASN A 181 -12.23 -12.75 -3.45
CA ASN A 181 -13.59 -12.44 -3.04
C ASN A 181 -14.59 -13.52 -3.46
N ASP A 182 -14.51 -13.99 -4.71
CA ASP A 182 -15.38 -15.04 -5.23
C ASP A 182 -15.19 -16.35 -4.44
N ALA A 183 -13.94 -16.76 -4.19
CA ALA A 183 -13.63 -17.99 -3.45
C ALA A 183 -14.06 -17.93 -1.98
N LEU A 184 -13.79 -16.82 -1.28
CA LEU A 184 -14.18 -16.63 0.12
C LEU A 184 -15.69 -16.55 0.27
N ARG A 185 -16.37 -15.82 -0.62
CA ARG A 185 -17.83 -15.75 -0.63
C ARG A 185 -18.46 -17.12 -0.91
N LYS A 186 -17.88 -17.90 -1.81
CA LYS A 186 -18.35 -19.26 -2.10
C LYS A 186 -18.34 -20.15 -0.85
N VAL A 187 -17.29 -20.09 -0.02
CA VAL A 187 -17.24 -20.81 1.26
C VAL A 187 -18.43 -20.45 2.15
N LEU A 188 -18.78 -19.16 2.22
CA LEU A 188 -19.90 -18.69 3.04
C LEU A 188 -21.28 -19.09 2.51
N ILE A 189 -21.40 -19.32 1.21
CA ILE A 189 -22.62 -19.85 0.60
C ILE A 189 -22.70 -21.35 0.89
N ASP A 190 -21.60 -22.08 0.64
CA ASP A 190 -21.54 -23.53 0.80
C ASP A 190 -21.71 -23.95 2.27
N ASP A 191 -21.28 -23.13 3.25
CA ASP A 191 -21.51 -23.36 4.69
C ASP A 191 -22.86 -22.85 5.22
N GLY A 192 -23.69 -22.25 4.35
CA GLY A 192 -25.01 -21.72 4.69
C GLY A 192 -25.01 -20.43 5.52
N THR A 193 -23.86 -19.78 5.72
CA THR A 193 -23.80 -18.46 6.38
C THR A 193 -24.54 -17.41 5.55
N LEU A 194 -24.28 -17.37 4.24
CA LEU A 194 -24.96 -16.47 3.31
C LEU A 194 -26.11 -17.19 2.67
N THR A 195 -27.30 -16.66 2.90
CA THR A 195 -28.54 -17.16 2.30
C THR A 195 -29.28 -16.01 1.62
N GLN A 196 -30.19 -16.33 0.71
CA GLN A 196 -31.08 -15.34 0.08
C GLN A 196 -30.33 -14.19 -0.62
N SER A 197 -29.33 -14.52 -1.44
CA SER A 197 -28.67 -13.56 -2.33
C SER A 197 -29.68 -12.78 -3.16
N ARG A 198 -29.42 -11.49 -3.33
CA ARG A 198 -30.15 -10.61 -4.23
C ARG A 198 -29.23 -9.93 -5.20
N THR A 199 -29.67 -9.93 -6.44
CA THR A 199 -29.03 -9.22 -7.54
C THR A 199 -29.09 -7.71 -7.30
N PHE A 200 -27.96 -7.05 -7.52
CA PHE A 200 -27.79 -5.60 -7.44
C PHE A 200 -26.92 -5.13 -8.62
N ALA A 201 -27.38 -4.10 -9.33
CA ALA A 201 -26.65 -3.47 -10.43
C ALA A 201 -25.57 -2.52 -9.88
N THR A 202 -24.31 -2.97 -9.87
CA THR A 202 -23.16 -2.11 -9.54
C THR A 202 -22.62 -1.42 -10.80
N GLU A 203 -21.79 -0.38 -10.61
CA GLU A 203 -21.12 0.30 -11.72
C GLU A 203 -20.16 -0.62 -12.49
N ARG A 204 -19.68 -1.70 -11.85
CA ARG A 204 -18.78 -2.72 -12.43
C ARG A 204 -19.54 -3.96 -12.89
N GLY A 205 -20.82 -3.80 -13.20
CA GLY A 205 -21.74 -4.85 -13.62
C GLY A 205 -22.51 -5.46 -12.45
N THR A 206 -23.37 -6.42 -12.78
CA THR A 206 -24.25 -7.05 -11.80
C THR A 206 -23.47 -7.87 -10.76
N ARG A 207 -23.90 -7.78 -9.49
CA ARG A 207 -23.38 -8.58 -8.37
C ARG A 207 -24.53 -9.10 -7.53
N GLU A 208 -24.25 -10.14 -6.75
CA GLU A 208 -25.16 -10.64 -5.74
C GLU A 208 -24.67 -10.29 -4.34
N PHE A 209 -25.59 -9.79 -3.52
CA PHE A 209 -25.35 -9.53 -2.10
C PHE A 209 -26.39 -10.26 -1.25
N ALA A 210 -25.96 -10.75 -0.10
CA ALA A 210 -26.77 -11.39 0.92
C ALA A 210 -26.58 -10.66 2.26
N ALA A 211 -27.53 -10.80 3.18
CA ALA A 211 -27.30 -10.34 4.55
C ALA A 211 -26.11 -11.11 5.15
N GLY A 212 -25.17 -10.38 5.77
CA GLY A 212 -23.89 -10.90 6.22
C GLY A 212 -22.73 -10.66 5.25
N ASP A 213 -22.99 -10.28 3.98
CA ASP A 213 -21.92 -10.02 3.03
C ASP A 213 -21.01 -8.89 3.50
N ARG A 214 -19.70 -9.06 3.32
CA ARG A 214 -18.72 -7.99 3.47
C ARG A 214 -18.61 -7.22 2.17
N ILE A 215 -18.70 -5.89 2.21
CA ILE A 215 -18.61 -5.03 1.02
C ILE A 215 -17.61 -3.89 1.21
N ILE A 216 -17.12 -3.36 0.09
CA ILE A 216 -16.26 -2.19 0.01
C ILE A 216 -16.90 -1.10 -0.87
N PHE A 217 -16.83 0.15 -0.42
CA PHE A 217 -17.22 1.32 -1.19
C PHE A 217 -16.07 1.76 -2.10
N LEU A 218 -16.36 2.04 -3.37
CA LEU A 218 -15.34 2.29 -4.40
C LEU A 218 -15.27 3.75 -4.82
N GLU A 219 -16.21 4.59 -4.38
CA GLU A 219 -16.29 6.00 -4.74
C GLU A 219 -16.67 6.86 -3.52
N ASN A 220 -16.08 8.05 -3.43
CA ASN A 220 -16.53 9.08 -2.50
C ASN A 220 -17.87 9.65 -2.99
N ALA A 221 -18.92 9.55 -2.19
CA ALA A 221 -20.23 10.10 -2.57
C ALA A 221 -20.99 10.69 -1.38
N ARG A 222 -21.80 11.70 -1.70
CA ARG A 222 -22.82 12.26 -0.83
C ARG A 222 -24.17 12.15 -1.53
N PHE A 223 -25.11 11.43 -0.92
CA PHE A 223 -26.42 11.15 -1.52
C PHE A 223 -27.53 11.06 -0.47
N VAL A 224 -28.78 11.10 -0.91
CA VAL A 224 -29.97 10.86 -0.07
C VAL A 224 -30.68 9.64 -0.64
N GLU A 225 -31.09 8.71 0.22
CA GLU A 225 -31.91 7.56 -0.19
C GLU A 225 -33.38 7.83 0.15
N PRO A 226 -34.27 8.02 -0.85
CA PRO A 226 -35.69 8.30 -0.62
C PRO A 226 -36.41 7.24 0.22
N ARG A 227 -35.93 5.99 0.22
CA ARG A 227 -36.47 4.88 1.02
C ARG A 227 -35.97 4.88 2.46
N ALA A 228 -34.98 5.71 2.80
CA ALA A 228 -34.38 5.82 4.14
C ALA A 228 -34.24 7.29 4.58
N LYS A 229 -35.33 8.07 4.44
CA LYS A 229 -35.33 9.53 4.72
C LYS A 229 -34.86 9.89 6.13
N GLN A 230 -35.08 9.02 7.10
CA GLN A 230 -34.65 9.21 8.49
C GLN A 230 -33.13 9.34 8.65
N LEU A 231 -32.34 8.82 7.71
CA LEU A 231 -30.88 8.93 7.71
C LEU A 231 -30.37 10.26 7.11
N GLY A 232 -31.24 11.02 6.44
CA GLY A 232 -30.84 12.26 5.78
C GLY A 232 -29.75 12.07 4.71
N PRO A 233 -28.92 13.11 4.46
CA PRO A 233 -27.76 13.01 3.59
C PRO A 233 -26.69 12.07 4.14
N GLN A 234 -26.38 11.03 3.37
CA GLN A 234 -25.39 10.02 3.69
C GLN A 234 -24.08 10.31 2.97
N HIS A 235 -22.97 9.92 3.58
CA HIS A 235 -21.62 10.16 3.08
C HIS A 235 -20.80 8.89 3.19
N VAL A 236 -20.24 8.46 2.07
CA VAL A 236 -19.35 7.29 1.97
C VAL A 236 -18.03 7.70 1.33
N LYS A 237 -16.95 7.05 1.72
CA LYS A 237 -15.61 7.26 1.16
C LYS A 237 -15.13 5.98 0.48
N ASN A 238 -14.37 6.13 -0.60
CA ASN A 238 -13.68 5.03 -1.26
C ASN A 238 -12.76 4.32 -0.24
N GLY A 239 -12.81 3.00 -0.19
CA GLY A 239 -12.09 2.17 0.76
C GLY A 239 -12.84 1.90 2.06
N MET A 240 -13.99 2.56 2.32
CA MET A 240 -14.82 2.20 3.47
C MET A 240 -15.33 0.77 3.32
N LEU A 241 -15.25 0.01 4.41
CA LEU A 241 -15.77 -1.35 4.50
C LEU A 241 -16.99 -1.39 5.41
N GLY A 242 -17.89 -2.32 5.13
CA GLY A 242 -19.08 -2.56 5.92
C GLY A 242 -19.68 -3.94 5.69
N SER A 243 -20.60 -4.33 6.57
CA SER A 243 -21.34 -5.59 6.47
C SER A 243 -22.80 -5.32 6.14
N VAL A 244 -23.31 -6.02 5.13
CA VAL A 244 -24.71 -5.95 4.71
C VAL A 244 -25.59 -6.51 5.84
N THR A 245 -26.56 -5.74 6.31
CA THR A 245 -27.53 -6.16 7.33
C THR A 245 -28.88 -6.52 6.70
N SER A 246 -29.22 -5.92 5.56
CA SER A 246 -30.42 -6.24 4.77
C SER A 246 -30.18 -5.97 3.29
N THR A 247 -30.82 -6.77 2.43
CA THR A 247 -30.80 -6.61 0.97
C THR A 247 -32.15 -6.16 0.40
N THR A 248 -33.13 -5.89 1.28
CA THR A 248 -34.47 -5.47 0.90
C THR A 248 -35.03 -4.35 1.74
N ASP A 249 -35.93 -3.57 1.14
CA ASP A 249 -36.85 -2.72 1.88
C ASP A 249 -38.06 -3.49 2.44
N ARG A 250 -38.92 -2.80 3.21
CA ARG A 250 -40.16 -3.37 3.77
C ARG A 250 -41.17 -3.87 2.72
N ARG A 251 -40.99 -3.53 1.45
CA ARG A 251 -41.84 -3.92 0.31
C ARG A 251 -41.17 -5.00 -0.56
N GLY A 252 -40.02 -5.52 -0.15
CA GLY A 252 -39.29 -6.57 -0.86
C GLY A 252 -38.47 -6.09 -2.07
N ARG A 253 -38.32 -4.78 -2.27
CA ARG A 253 -37.50 -4.21 -3.35
C ARG A 253 -36.03 -4.21 -2.97
N THR A 254 -35.14 -4.37 -3.95
CA THR A 254 -33.69 -4.33 -3.75
C THR A 254 -33.26 -3.02 -3.09
N LEU A 255 -32.66 -3.13 -1.90
CA LEU A 255 -32.15 -2.02 -1.11
C LEU A 255 -31.09 -2.54 -0.15
N LEU A 256 -29.86 -2.06 -0.26
CA LEU A 256 -28.80 -2.48 0.64
C LEU A 256 -28.80 -1.61 1.89
N THR A 257 -28.90 -2.24 3.06
CA THR A 257 -28.60 -1.64 4.36
C THR A 257 -27.27 -2.21 4.82
N VAL A 258 -26.32 -1.33 5.14
CA VAL A 258 -24.94 -1.70 5.44
C VAL A 258 -24.52 -1.01 6.73
N ARG A 259 -23.96 -1.80 7.65
CA ARG A 259 -23.32 -1.29 8.86
C ARG A 259 -21.82 -1.18 8.61
N LEU A 260 -21.32 0.06 8.55
CA LEU A 260 -19.90 0.36 8.40
C LEU A 260 -19.12 -0.04 9.66
N ASP A 261 -17.81 -0.21 9.53
CA ASP A 261 -16.94 -0.57 10.66
C ASP A 261 -16.90 0.46 11.78
N ASN A 262 -17.12 1.73 11.45
CA ASN A 262 -17.26 2.80 12.44
C ASN A 262 -18.64 2.81 13.12
N GLY A 263 -19.48 1.80 12.88
CA GLY A 263 -20.79 1.62 13.49
C GLY A 263 -21.93 2.38 12.79
N ARG A 264 -21.63 3.27 11.84
CA ARG A 264 -22.67 4.01 11.11
C ARG A 264 -23.43 3.09 10.16
N GLU A 265 -24.73 3.32 10.05
CA GLU A 265 -25.57 2.69 9.04
C GLU A 265 -25.60 3.53 7.75
N VAL A 266 -25.54 2.85 6.60
CA VAL A 266 -25.70 3.43 5.28
C VAL A 266 -26.71 2.59 4.49
N VAL A 267 -27.67 3.25 3.85
CA VAL A 267 -28.73 2.63 3.06
C VAL A 267 -28.75 3.22 1.66
N PHE A 268 -28.72 2.36 0.65
CA PHE A 268 -28.71 2.78 -0.76
C PHE A 268 -29.35 1.73 -1.67
N GLY A 269 -30.09 2.21 -2.66
CA GLY A 269 -30.53 1.43 -3.81
C GLY A 269 -29.73 1.75 -5.07
N GLU A 270 -30.00 0.98 -6.12
CA GLU A 270 -29.35 1.10 -7.44
C GLU A 270 -29.49 2.50 -8.06
N ASP A 271 -30.57 3.23 -7.72
CA ASP A 271 -30.82 4.59 -8.22
C ASP A 271 -30.00 5.67 -7.50
N THR A 272 -29.35 5.34 -6.38
CA THR A 272 -28.71 6.32 -5.49
C THR A 272 -27.20 6.13 -5.38
N TYR A 273 -26.73 4.87 -5.35
CA TYR A 273 -25.31 4.56 -5.28
C TYR A 273 -25.03 3.17 -5.84
N ARG A 274 -24.05 3.05 -6.74
CA ARG A 274 -23.70 1.78 -7.42
C ARG A 274 -22.23 1.39 -7.34
N ASN A 275 -21.38 2.23 -6.74
CA ASN A 275 -19.94 2.00 -6.67
C ASN A 275 -19.55 1.11 -5.46
N VAL A 276 -20.00 -0.15 -5.48
CA VAL A 276 -19.73 -1.16 -4.44
C VAL A 276 -19.21 -2.45 -5.04
N ASP A 277 -18.45 -3.22 -4.27
CA ASP A 277 -18.07 -4.61 -4.59
C ASP A 277 -17.94 -5.44 -3.30
N HIS A 278 -17.67 -6.74 -3.41
CA HIS A 278 -17.35 -7.57 -2.25
C HIS A 278 -16.04 -7.10 -1.58
N GLY A 279 -15.99 -7.18 -0.25
CA GLY A 279 -14.92 -6.62 0.58
C GLY A 279 -14.24 -7.64 1.48
N TYR A 280 -14.28 -8.93 1.14
CA TYR A 280 -13.52 -9.97 1.86
C TYR A 280 -12.03 -9.86 1.58
N ALA A 281 -11.70 -9.53 0.33
CA ALA A 281 -10.38 -9.17 -0.13
C ALA A 281 -10.35 -7.73 -0.66
N ALA A 282 -9.23 -7.04 -0.48
CA ALA A 282 -9.00 -5.70 -1.00
C ALA A 282 -7.57 -5.56 -1.54
N THR A 283 -7.35 -4.57 -2.41
CA THR A 283 -5.98 -4.26 -2.82
C THR A 283 -5.22 -3.64 -1.66
N ILE A 284 -3.91 -3.89 -1.57
CA ILE A 284 -3.04 -3.32 -0.54
C ILE A 284 -3.17 -1.78 -0.48
N HIS A 285 -3.27 -1.13 -1.64
CA HIS A 285 -3.51 0.30 -1.75
C HIS A 285 -4.81 0.77 -1.06
N LYS A 286 -5.90 0.01 -1.21
CA LYS A 286 -7.20 0.36 -0.57
C LYS A 286 -7.22 0.07 0.92
N ALA A 287 -6.28 -0.76 1.41
CA ALA A 287 -6.14 -1.06 2.82
C ALA A 287 -5.21 -0.08 3.56
N GLN A 288 -4.66 0.95 2.90
CA GLN A 288 -3.88 1.97 3.58
C GLN A 288 -4.72 2.65 4.68
N GLY A 289 -4.12 2.86 5.84
CA GLY A 289 -4.82 3.34 7.05
C GLY A 289 -5.73 2.31 7.73
N ALA A 290 -6.07 1.18 7.09
CA ALA A 290 -6.87 0.15 7.73
C ALA A 290 -6.10 -0.50 8.89
N THR A 291 -6.84 -0.94 9.90
CA THR A 291 -6.31 -1.74 11.00
C THR A 291 -7.29 -2.85 11.28
N VAL A 292 -6.84 -4.10 11.12
CA VAL A 292 -7.66 -5.30 11.33
C VAL A 292 -6.95 -6.25 12.29
N ASP A 293 -7.67 -7.16 12.92
CA ASP A 293 -7.05 -8.09 13.86
C ASP A 293 -6.15 -9.08 13.11
N ARG A 294 -6.63 -9.65 11.99
CA ARG A 294 -5.86 -10.59 11.16
C ARG A 294 -5.83 -10.24 9.69
N THR A 295 -4.67 -10.41 9.06
CA THR A 295 -4.50 -10.25 7.60
C THR A 295 -3.94 -11.49 6.95
N PHE A 296 -4.44 -11.79 5.74
CA PHE A 296 -3.89 -12.81 4.85
C PHE A 296 -3.39 -12.12 3.59
N VAL A 297 -2.10 -12.16 3.31
CA VAL A 297 -1.48 -11.38 2.23
C VAL A 297 -1.03 -12.33 1.12
N LEU A 298 -1.62 -12.21 -0.07
CA LEU A 298 -1.11 -12.89 -1.26
C LEU A 298 0.08 -12.09 -1.82
N ALA A 299 1.28 -12.66 -1.71
CA ALA A 299 2.50 -12.07 -2.25
C ALA A 299 2.54 -12.23 -3.77
N THR A 300 3.12 -11.25 -4.47
CA THR A 300 3.41 -11.33 -5.90
C THR A 300 4.78 -10.72 -6.17
N SER A 301 5.47 -11.16 -7.23
CA SER A 301 6.79 -10.63 -7.60
C SER A 301 6.82 -9.13 -7.96
N MET A 302 5.64 -8.53 -8.18
CA MET A 302 5.51 -7.09 -8.42
C MET A 302 5.43 -6.26 -7.13
N MET A 303 5.37 -6.89 -5.96
CA MET A 303 5.36 -6.17 -4.69
C MET A 303 6.75 -5.64 -4.36
N ASP A 304 6.83 -4.34 -4.10
CA ASP A 304 8.03 -3.67 -3.61
C ASP A 304 8.04 -3.60 -2.07
N GLN A 305 9.10 -3.01 -1.52
CA GLN A 305 9.25 -2.78 -0.09
C GLN A 305 8.07 -1.99 0.53
N HIS A 306 7.46 -1.09 -0.23
CA HIS A 306 6.39 -0.22 0.27
C HIS A 306 5.07 -1.00 0.36
N LEU A 307 4.78 -1.81 -0.67
CA LEU A 307 3.62 -2.71 -0.69
C LEU A 307 3.70 -3.76 0.41
N ILE A 308 4.86 -4.41 0.59
CA ILE A 308 5.01 -5.43 1.64
C ILE A 308 4.93 -4.80 3.02
N TYR A 309 5.55 -3.64 3.25
CA TYR A 309 5.44 -2.92 4.51
C TYR A 309 3.98 -2.60 4.82
N VAL A 310 3.24 -1.99 3.88
CA VAL A 310 1.83 -1.67 4.10
C VAL A 310 1.04 -2.94 4.39
N ALA A 311 1.16 -3.99 3.57
CA ALA A 311 0.40 -5.22 3.73
C ALA A 311 0.64 -5.88 5.10
N MET A 312 1.91 -6.03 5.50
CA MET A 312 2.29 -6.71 6.74
C MET A 312 2.05 -5.86 7.99
N SER A 313 1.91 -4.54 7.88
CA SER A 313 1.69 -3.63 9.02
C SER A 313 0.21 -3.33 9.33
N ARG A 314 -0.76 -3.90 8.60
CA ARG A 314 -2.19 -3.64 8.83
C ARG A 314 -2.80 -4.42 10.01
N HIS A 315 -2.15 -5.46 10.50
CA HIS A 315 -2.69 -6.35 11.53
C HIS A 315 -2.49 -5.81 12.98
N ARG A 316 -3.38 -6.20 13.90
CA ARG A 316 -3.19 -6.07 15.36
C ARG A 316 -2.66 -7.36 15.98
N ASP A 317 -3.16 -8.50 15.52
CA ASP A 317 -2.91 -9.80 16.16
C ASP A 317 -2.03 -10.70 15.31
N ARG A 318 -2.30 -10.81 14.00
CA ARG A 318 -1.56 -11.72 13.12
C ARG A 318 -1.59 -11.29 11.65
N ALA A 319 -0.46 -11.37 10.95
CA ALA A 319 -0.40 -11.30 9.50
C ALA A 319 0.29 -12.55 8.96
N ASP A 320 -0.32 -13.19 7.97
CA ASP A 320 0.26 -14.33 7.26
C ASP A 320 0.52 -13.96 5.79
N LEU A 321 1.74 -14.21 5.31
CA LEU A 321 2.17 -13.96 3.93
C LEU A 321 2.20 -15.26 3.15
N TYR A 322 1.52 -15.30 2.01
CA TYR A 322 1.46 -16.46 1.12
C TYR A 322 2.26 -16.18 -0.14
N ALA A 323 3.40 -16.84 -0.28
CA ALA A 323 4.29 -16.73 -1.43
C ALA A 323 4.24 -18.01 -2.27
N THR A 324 4.40 -17.86 -3.58
CA THR A 324 4.36 -18.96 -4.53
C THR A 324 5.74 -19.12 -5.17
N HIS A 325 6.21 -20.36 -5.34
CA HIS A 325 7.44 -20.58 -6.06
C HIS A 325 7.32 -20.08 -7.51
N GLU A 326 6.20 -20.31 -8.19
CA GLU A 326 6.03 -19.86 -9.58
C GLU A 326 6.16 -18.33 -9.77
N ASP A 327 5.81 -17.51 -8.77
CA ASP A 327 5.93 -16.06 -8.88
C ASP A 327 7.35 -15.56 -8.62
N PHE A 328 8.08 -16.27 -7.74
CA PHE A 328 9.38 -15.87 -7.23
C PHE A 328 10.52 -16.78 -7.70
N GLU A 329 10.25 -17.72 -8.60
CA GLU A 329 11.26 -18.44 -9.34
C GLU A 329 12.21 -17.41 -9.93
N LEU A 330 13.51 -17.58 -9.65
CA LEU A 330 14.57 -16.76 -10.20
C LEU A 330 14.52 -16.91 -11.72
N ARG A 331 13.74 -16.06 -12.39
CA ARG A 331 13.93 -15.82 -13.81
C ARG A 331 15.39 -15.42 -13.93
N ALA A 332 16.18 -16.19 -14.69
CA ALA A 332 17.61 -15.93 -14.87
C ALA A 332 17.90 -14.47 -15.32
N GLU A 333 16.90 -13.81 -15.91
CA GLU A 333 16.90 -12.40 -16.29
C GLU A 333 16.81 -11.41 -15.10
N TRP A 334 16.29 -11.81 -13.94
CA TRP A 334 16.09 -11.01 -12.73
C TRP A 334 17.08 -11.32 -11.61
N ALA A 335 17.97 -12.29 -11.79
CA ALA A 335 19.20 -12.39 -11.02
C ALA A 335 19.98 -11.09 -11.26
N ARG A 336 19.69 -10.08 -10.43
CA ARG A 336 20.34 -8.78 -10.47
C ARG A 336 21.83 -9.07 -10.41
N LYS A 337 22.57 -8.74 -11.48
CA LYS A 337 24.02 -8.55 -11.36
C LYS A 337 24.23 -7.68 -10.11
N PRO A 338 25.03 -8.12 -9.13
CA PRO A 338 25.21 -7.39 -7.89
C PRO A 338 25.53 -5.94 -8.26
N ARG A 339 24.69 -5.01 -7.78
CA ARG A 339 24.95 -3.58 -7.97
C ARG A 339 26.26 -3.30 -7.26
N VAL A 340 27.29 -2.99 -8.04
CA VAL A 340 28.61 -2.72 -7.48
C VAL A 340 28.49 -1.49 -6.59
N ASP A 341 28.88 -1.65 -5.32
CA ASP A 341 29.00 -0.53 -4.42
C ASP A 341 30.19 0.33 -4.88
N HIS A 342 29.87 1.39 -5.64
CA HIS A 342 30.87 2.33 -6.12
C HIS A 342 31.63 3.08 -5.00
N ALA A 343 31.13 3.03 -3.75
CA ALA A 343 31.82 3.56 -2.58
C ALA A 343 32.87 2.57 -2.03
N ALA A 344 32.61 1.26 -2.07
CA ALA A 344 33.58 0.22 -1.71
C ALA A 344 34.71 0.09 -2.75
N GLY A 345 34.43 0.45 -4.00
CA GLY A 345 35.38 0.43 -5.11
C GLY A 345 35.34 -0.89 -5.90
N VAL A 346 35.59 -0.81 -7.21
CA VAL A 346 35.58 -1.95 -8.12
C VAL A 346 37.01 -2.42 -8.32
N ARG A 347 37.31 -3.66 -7.93
CA ARG A 347 38.63 -4.28 -8.12
C ARG A 347 38.61 -5.27 -9.28
N GLY A 348 39.64 -5.22 -10.12
CA GLY A 348 39.80 -6.15 -11.24
C GLY A 348 40.88 -5.72 -12.23
N GLU A 349 41.01 -6.46 -13.32
CA GLU A 349 41.94 -6.14 -14.41
C GLU A 349 41.40 -4.99 -15.27
N LEU A 350 42.20 -3.95 -15.49
CA LEU A 350 41.84 -2.86 -16.38
C LEU A 350 41.90 -3.34 -17.85
N VAL A 351 40.76 -3.38 -18.52
CA VAL A 351 40.62 -3.93 -19.88
C VAL A 351 40.70 -2.85 -20.95
N GLU A 352 40.05 -1.71 -20.71
CA GLU A 352 39.95 -0.65 -21.70
C GLU A 352 39.76 0.69 -20.99
N THR A 353 40.28 1.76 -21.60
CA THR A 353 40.00 3.14 -21.20
C THR A 353 39.71 3.96 -22.44
N GLY A 354 38.75 4.88 -22.38
CA GLY A 354 38.42 5.72 -23.52
C GLY A 354 37.44 6.84 -23.20
N GLN A 355 36.89 7.46 -24.25
CA GLN A 355 35.78 8.41 -24.13
C GLN A 355 34.57 7.90 -24.91
N ALA A 356 33.42 7.90 -24.25
CA ALA A 356 32.16 7.48 -24.87
C ALA A 356 31.00 8.34 -24.37
N LYS A 357 29.88 8.35 -25.10
CA LYS A 357 28.66 8.99 -24.62
C LYS A 357 28.00 8.10 -23.57
N PHE A 358 27.77 8.64 -22.38
CA PHE A 358 27.11 7.92 -21.28
C PHE A 358 25.64 7.60 -21.57
N ARG A 359 24.98 8.41 -22.42
CA ARG A 359 23.61 8.20 -22.94
C ARG A 359 23.49 8.74 -24.37
N GLU A 360 22.57 8.18 -25.15
CA GLU A 360 22.26 8.69 -26.48
C GLU A 360 21.45 10.00 -26.39
N GLY A 361 21.93 11.03 -27.11
CA GLY A 361 21.37 12.37 -27.16
C GLY A 361 22.31 13.29 -27.96
N ALA A 362 21.74 14.24 -28.71
CA ALA A 362 22.51 15.15 -29.56
C ALA A 362 23.46 16.06 -28.75
N ASP A 363 23.08 16.40 -27.50
CA ASP A 363 23.77 17.38 -26.65
C ASP A 363 24.61 16.77 -25.50
N VAL A 364 24.93 15.48 -25.53
CA VAL A 364 25.74 14.83 -24.48
C VAL A 364 27.20 14.72 -24.91
N ALA A 365 28.08 15.46 -24.23
CA ALA A 365 29.53 15.39 -24.44
C ALA A 365 30.09 14.00 -24.02
N PRO A 366 31.09 13.47 -24.73
CA PRO A 366 31.77 12.23 -24.34
C PRO A 366 32.37 12.36 -22.92
N SER A 367 32.20 11.32 -22.11
CA SER A 367 32.79 11.23 -20.77
C SER A 367 33.87 10.15 -20.75
N PRO A 368 34.97 10.34 -19.99
CA PRO A 368 35.97 9.30 -19.83
C PRO A 368 35.39 8.08 -19.11
N TYR A 369 35.80 6.89 -19.55
CA TYR A 369 35.44 5.62 -18.95
C TYR A 369 36.65 4.69 -18.80
N ALA A 370 36.52 3.72 -17.89
CA ALA A 370 37.41 2.58 -17.74
C ALA A 370 36.60 1.30 -17.56
N ASP A 371 36.94 0.26 -18.30
CA ASP A 371 36.34 -1.07 -18.19
C ASP A 371 37.23 -1.95 -17.31
N VAL A 372 36.68 -2.46 -16.21
CA VAL A 372 37.39 -3.32 -15.25
C VAL A 372 36.76 -4.71 -15.25
N ARG A 373 37.54 -5.74 -15.51
CA ARG A 373 37.10 -7.14 -15.43
C ARG A 373 37.32 -7.66 -14.02
N THR A 374 36.22 -7.97 -13.33
CA THR A 374 36.25 -8.50 -11.96
C THR A 374 36.75 -9.94 -11.94
N GLU A 375 37.18 -10.43 -10.77
CA GLU A 375 37.60 -11.83 -10.58
C GLU A 375 36.49 -12.84 -10.91
N GLU A 376 35.22 -12.41 -10.87
CA GLU A 376 34.04 -13.17 -11.29
C GLU A 376 33.87 -13.25 -12.82
N GLY A 377 34.78 -12.66 -13.60
CA GLY A 377 34.78 -12.68 -15.07
C GLY A 377 33.85 -11.65 -15.73
N SER A 378 33.21 -10.77 -14.95
CA SER A 378 32.31 -9.73 -15.47
C SER A 378 33.07 -8.43 -15.77
N THR A 379 32.84 -7.81 -16.93
CA THR A 379 33.40 -6.48 -17.25
C THR A 379 32.45 -5.37 -16.80
N GLN A 380 32.97 -4.43 -16.02
CA GLN A 380 32.24 -3.30 -15.45
C GLN A 380 32.78 -1.98 -16.01
N ARG A 381 31.92 -1.17 -16.64
CA ARG A 381 32.28 0.15 -17.15
C ARG A 381 32.07 1.23 -16.10
N LEU A 382 33.14 1.91 -15.72
CA LEU A 382 33.15 3.01 -14.76
C LEU A 382 33.37 4.33 -15.46
N TRP A 383 32.68 5.37 -15.00
CA TRP A 383 32.68 6.70 -15.61
C TRP A 383 33.18 7.74 -14.61
N GLY A 384 34.03 8.66 -15.06
CA GLY A 384 34.52 9.73 -14.19
C GLY A 384 35.37 10.75 -14.93
N VAL A 385 35.09 12.03 -14.71
CA VAL A 385 35.87 13.13 -15.32
C VAL A 385 37.31 13.21 -14.79
N SER A 386 37.53 12.80 -13.54
CA SER A 386 38.85 12.71 -12.91
C SER A 386 39.58 11.40 -13.18
N LEU A 387 38.93 10.45 -13.87
CA LEU A 387 39.43 9.10 -14.07
C LEU A 387 40.77 9.06 -14.83
N PRO A 388 40.98 9.84 -15.92
CA PRO A 388 42.27 9.84 -16.61
C PRO A 388 43.41 10.33 -15.71
N ALA A 389 43.17 11.38 -14.93
CA ALA A 389 44.16 11.94 -14.01
C ALA A 389 44.48 10.98 -12.84
N ALA A 390 43.48 10.21 -12.38
CA ALA A 390 43.67 9.21 -11.34
C ALA A 390 44.49 8.00 -11.83
N LEU A 391 44.24 7.54 -13.07
CA LEU A 391 44.99 6.44 -13.68
C LEU A 391 46.44 6.84 -13.95
N ASP A 392 46.67 8.05 -14.46
CA ASP A 392 48.01 8.59 -14.72
C ASP A 392 48.80 8.78 -13.41
N LYS A 393 48.18 9.35 -12.38
CA LYS A 393 48.78 9.47 -11.04
C LYS A 393 49.12 8.09 -10.43
N GLY A 394 48.33 7.06 -10.75
CA GLY A 394 48.57 5.70 -10.30
C GLY A 394 49.60 4.93 -11.13
N GLY A 395 50.05 5.46 -12.27
CA GLY A 395 50.95 4.76 -13.20
C GLY A 395 50.34 3.49 -13.81
N VAL A 396 49.01 3.48 -13.97
CA VAL A 396 48.23 2.28 -14.33
C VAL A 396 48.10 2.14 -15.84
N SER A 397 48.32 0.92 -16.36
CA SER A 397 48.13 0.54 -17.76
C SER A 397 47.06 -0.54 -17.95
N VAL A 398 46.56 -0.69 -19.18
CA VAL A 398 45.68 -1.81 -19.54
C VAL A 398 46.39 -3.14 -19.26
N GLY A 399 45.72 -4.06 -18.56
CA GLY A 399 46.26 -5.32 -18.05
C GLY A 399 46.61 -5.30 -16.57
N ASP A 400 46.67 -4.12 -15.93
CA ASP A 400 46.97 -4.02 -14.51
C ASP A 400 45.74 -4.32 -13.64
N THR A 401 45.97 -4.89 -12.46
CA THR A 401 44.91 -5.05 -11.45
C THR A 401 44.72 -3.73 -10.70
N VAL A 402 43.54 -3.13 -10.85
CA VAL A 402 43.18 -1.83 -10.30
C VAL A 402 42.06 -1.96 -9.27
N THR A 403 41.96 -1.01 -8.35
CA THR A 403 40.74 -0.78 -7.55
C THR A 403 40.27 0.64 -7.76
N LEU A 404 39.17 0.81 -8.48
CA LEU A 404 38.61 2.12 -8.81
C LEU A 404 37.42 2.44 -7.91
N ARG A 405 37.57 3.49 -7.09
CA ARG A 405 36.53 3.97 -6.18
C ARG A 405 36.11 5.39 -6.56
N LYS A 406 34.85 5.73 -6.29
CA LYS A 406 34.39 7.12 -6.45
C LYS A 406 34.82 7.92 -5.22
N ASP A 407 35.71 8.88 -5.40
CA ASP A 407 36.00 9.85 -4.34
C ASP A 407 34.75 10.73 -4.14
N GLY A 408 34.22 10.73 -2.92
CA GLY A 408 33.16 11.63 -2.51
C GLY A 408 33.69 13.07 -2.45
N VAL A 409 33.07 13.96 -3.22
CA VAL A 409 33.03 15.39 -2.92
C VAL A 409 31.65 15.71 -2.41
#